data_AF-A0A2S1X641-F1
#
_entry.id   AF-A0A2S1X641-F1
#
_cell.length_a   1.000
_cell.length_b   1.000
_cell.length_c   1.000
_cell.angle_alpha   90.00
_cell.angle_beta   90.00
_cell.angle_gamma   90.00
#
_symmetry.space_group_name_H-M   'P 1'
#
loop_
_entity.id
_entity.type
_entity.pdbx_description
1 polymer ?
#
loop_
_entity_poly.entity_id
_entity_poly.type
_entity_poly.pdbx_seq_one_letter_code
_entity_poly.pdbx_strand_id
1 'polypeptide(L)' 'SADMATIDKVRLPDMAEEAEQSRAIAARYRCEFVDLREASIDHDLFRSIPVDLM' A
#
# COMPACT_ATOMS: atom_id res chain seq x y z
N SER A 1 13.58 28.74 22.52
CA SER A 1 12.59 28.88 21.45
C SER A 1 12.90 27.93 20.31
N ALA A 2 11.85 27.23 19.88
CA ALA A 2 11.66 26.55 18.61
C ALA A 2 12.50 25.29 18.31
N ASP A 3 11.88 24.16 18.64
CA ASP A 3 11.95 22.85 18.01
C ASP A 3 12.43 22.85 16.55
N MET A 4 13.56 22.19 16.31
CA MET A 4 13.95 21.75 14.96
C MET A 4 13.58 20.27 14.86
N ALA A 5 12.28 19.99 14.77
CA ALA A 5 11.79 18.68 14.39
C ALA A 5 12.38 18.35 13.01
N THR A 6 13.20 17.31 12.96
CA THR A 6 13.73 16.72 11.73
C THR A 6 12.54 16.35 10.87
N ILE A 7 12.24 17.17 9.87
CA ILE A 7 11.36 16.81 8.76
C ILE A 7 12.00 15.60 8.09
N ASP A 8 11.56 14.42 8.52
CA ASP A 8 11.80 13.16 7.83
C ASP A 8 11.26 13.36 6.42
N LYS A 9 12.17 13.61 5.48
CA LYS A 9 11.81 13.79 4.08
C LYS A 9 11.33 12.42 3.64
N VAL A 10 10.02 12.22 3.65
CA VAL A 10 9.36 11.04 3.09
C VAL A 10 9.92 10.89 1.68
N ARG A 11 10.85 9.96 1.54
CA ARG A 11 11.45 9.64 0.26
C ARG A 11 10.33 8.91 -0.47
N LEU A 12 9.67 9.60 -1.40
CA LEU A 12 8.70 9.00 -2.30
C LEU A 12 9.41 7.81 -2.94
N PRO A 13 9.03 6.57 -2.61
CA PRO A 13 9.76 5.43 -3.10
C PRO A 13 9.57 5.33 -4.62
N ASP A 14 10.56 4.77 -5.31
CA ASP A 14 10.40 4.50 -6.73
C ASP A 14 9.24 3.52 -6.89
N MET A 15 8.29 3.83 -7.79
CA MET A 15 7.13 2.97 -8.07
C MET A 15 7.54 1.51 -8.37
N ALA A 16 8.72 1.31 -8.99
CA ALA A 16 9.26 -0.02 -9.24
C ALA A 16 9.71 -0.72 -7.95
N GLU A 17 10.33 0.03 -7.03
CA GLU A 17 10.76 -0.46 -5.72
C GLU A 17 9.54 -0.81 -4.84
N GLU A 18 8.49 0.03 -4.85
CA GLU A 18 7.23 -0.27 -4.14
C GLU A 18 6.56 -1.54 -4.66
N ALA A 19 6.55 -1.73 -5.99
CA ALA A 19 5.96 -2.90 -6.61
C ALA A 19 6.73 -4.18 -6.25
N GLU A 20 8.07 -4.11 -6.24
CA GLU A 20 8.92 -5.23 -5.83
C GLU A 20 8.70 -5.61 -4.36
N GLN A 21 8.71 -4.62 -3.46
CA GLN A 21 8.44 -4.83 -2.04
C GLN A 21 7.06 -5.44 -1.80
N SER A 22 6.04 -4.94 -2.48
CA SER A 22 4.67 -5.44 -2.37
C SER A 22 4.55 -6.91 -2.82
N ARG A 23 5.20 -7.28 -3.93
CA ARG A 23 5.26 -8.67 -4.41
C ARG A 23 5.96 -9.59 -3.41
N ALA A 24 7.06 -9.12 -2.81
CA ALA A 24 7.79 -9.89 -1.80
C ALA A 24 6.94 -10.15 -0.55
N ILE A 25 6.16 -9.17 -0.09
CA ILE A 25 5.24 -9.33 1.04
C ILE A 25 4.16 -10.36 0.71
N ALA A 26 3.49 -10.24 -0.44
CA ALA A 26 2.46 -11.19 -0.86
C ALA A 26 3.01 -12.63 -0.92
N ALA A 27 4.19 -12.81 -1.54
CA ALA A 27 4.86 -14.10 -1.61
C ALA A 27 5.18 -14.69 -0.23
N ARG A 28 5.67 -13.87 0.71
CA ARG A 28 5.96 -14.28 2.10
C ARG A 28 4.73 -14.84 2.81
N TYR A 29 3.56 -14.27 2.56
CA TYR A 29 2.29 -14.73 3.15
C TYR A 29 1.54 -15.74 2.28
N ARG A 30 2.11 -16.15 1.13
CA ARG A 30 1.47 -17.01 0.13
C ARG A 30 0.13 -16.44 -0.37
N CYS A 31 0.08 -15.12 -0.50
CA CYS A 31 -1.03 -14.39 -1.08
C CYS A 31 -0.71 -14.01 -2.54
N GLU A 32 -1.75 -13.71 -3.32
CA GLU A 32 -1.58 -13.15 -4.65
C GLU A 32 -1.24 -11.66 -4.56
N PHE A 33 -0.36 -11.19 -5.45
CA PHE A 33 -0.13 -9.77 -5.67
C PHE A 33 -1.13 -9.26 -6.71
N VAL A 34 -1.89 -8.21 -6.37
CA VAL A 34 -2.89 -7.59 -7.25
C VAL A 34 -2.44 -6.18 -7.59
N ASP A 35 -2.28 -5.90 -8.89
CA ASP A 35 -2.09 -4.52 -9.37
C ASP A 35 -3.44 -3.87 -9.60
N LEU A 36 -3.79 -2.88 -8.77
CA LEU A 36 -5.07 -2.19 -8.84
C LEU A 36 -5.24 -1.28 -10.07
N ARG A 37 -4.17 -1.03 -10.85
CA ARG A 37 -4.27 -0.32 -12.13
C ARG A 37 -4.87 -1.20 -13.23
N GLU A 38 -4.61 -2.50 -13.14
CA GLU A 38 -5.01 -3.50 -14.12
C GLU A 38 -6.22 -4.32 -13.65
N ALA A 39 -6.36 -4.52 -12.34
CA ALA A 39 -7.42 -5.32 -11.76
C ALA A 39 -8.74 -4.55 -11.68
N SER A 40 -9.83 -5.16 -12.17
CA SER A 40 -11.18 -4.67 -11.93
C SER A 40 -11.55 -4.92 -10.48
N ILE A 41 -11.77 -3.85 -9.73
CA ILE A 41 -12.19 -3.91 -8.33
C ILE A 41 -13.66 -4.31 -8.27
N ASP A 42 -13.98 -5.34 -7.48
CA ASP A 42 -15.37 -5.67 -7.14
C ASP A 42 -15.92 -4.62 -6.16
N HIS A 43 -16.92 -3.86 -6.61
CA HIS A 43 -17.55 -2.81 -5.80
C HIS A 43 -18.30 -3.35 -4.58
N ASP A 44 -18.79 -4.59 -4.62
CA ASP A 44 -19.52 -5.18 -3.49
C ASP A 44 -18.56 -5.73 -2.42
N LEU A 45 -17.31 -6.06 -2.78
CA LEU A 45 -16.25 -6.41 -1.82
C LEU A 45 -15.97 -5.25 -0.85
N PHE A 46 -15.95 -4.01 -1.35
CA PHE A 46 -15.74 -2.83 -0.51
C PHE A 46 -16.85 -2.66 0.52
N ARG A 47 -18.11 -2.93 0.17
CA ARG A 47 -19.24 -2.83 1.11
C ARG A 47 -19.19 -3.87 2.24
N SER A 48 -18.37 -4.91 2.09
CA SER A 48 -18.21 -5.96 3.10
C SER A 48 -17.19 -5.61 4.19
N ILE A 49 -16.31 -4.63 3.94
CA ILE A 49 -15.31 -4.19 4.92
C ILE A 49 -15.91 -3.03 5.73
N PRO A 50 -15.97 -3.12 7.07
CA PRO A 50 -16.42 -2.01 7.91
C PRO A 50 -15.65 -0.73 7.60
N VAL A 51 -16.36 0.40 7.53
CA VAL A 51 -15.75 1.72 7.21
C VAL A 51 -14.61 2.07 8.17
N ASP A 52 -14.73 1.68 9.43
CA ASP A 52 -13.70 1.94 10.45
C ASP A 52 -12.41 1.12 10.25
N LEU A 53 -12.42 0.14 9.33
CA LEU A 53 -11.28 -0.72 8.97
C LEU A 53 -10.70 -0.43 7.57
N MET A 54 -11.39 0.38 6.75
CA MET A 54 -10.82 0.90 5.50
C MET A 54 -9.83 2.02 5.76
#